data_AF-A0A419DC51-F1
#
_entry.id   AF-A0A419DC51-F1
#
_cell.length_a   1.000
_cell.length_b   1.000
_cell.length_c   1.000
_cell.angle_alpha   90.00
_cell.angle_beta   90.00
_cell.angle_gamma   90.00
#
_symmetry.space_group_name_H-M   'P 1'
#
loop_
_entity.id
_entity.type
_entity.pdbx_description
1 polymer ?
#
loop_
_entity_poly.entity_id
_entity_poly.type
_entity_poly.pdbx_seq_one_letter_code
_entity_poly.pdbx_strand_id
1 'polypeptide(L)'
;MDKNNEQGKSNQALVDKKITKFLEELAWLLSSHSQVDFKKLPKHLTRILSGNDHKHLAGYVSENPNIHFLTGVLPRILTDDAIFASNEEIAEFSQSALGVSIKRWARLSKYEIIGHIVCRVQTLNDSQLRNIVQALERLLNGDREAQTLVERHADGKRDWNLIIQELTKHA
;
A
#
# COMPACT_ATOMS: atom_id res chain seq x y z
N MET A 1 -25.68 51.49 -26.35
CA MET A 1 -26.26 50.14 -26.21
C MET A 1 -25.33 49.13 -26.86
N ASP A 2 -24.75 48.28 -26.01
CA ASP A 2 -24.58 46.82 -26.20
C ASP A 2 -23.52 46.22 -27.13
N LYS A 3 -22.26 46.65 -27.04
CA LYS A 3 -21.12 45.84 -27.55
C LYS A 3 -20.70 44.70 -26.60
N ASN A 4 -21.10 44.73 -25.32
CA ASN A 4 -20.79 43.70 -24.32
C ASN A 4 -21.72 42.47 -24.37
N ASN A 5 -22.83 42.54 -25.11
CA ASN A 5 -23.83 41.46 -25.18
C ASN A 5 -23.54 40.44 -26.30
N GLU A 6 -22.74 40.80 -27.32
CA GLU A 6 -22.41 39.92 -28.45
C GLU A 6 -21.23 38.98 -28.16
N GLN A 7 -20.23 39.44 -27.39
CA GLN A 7 -19.07 38.61 -27.01
C GLN A 7 -19.44 37.50 -26.00
N GLY A 8 -20.40 37.74 -25.10
CA GLY A 8 -20.91 36.72 -24.17
C GLY A 8 -21.71 35.61 -24.86
N LYS A 9 -22.49 35.96 -25.89
CA LYS A 9 -23.28 34.98 -26.68
C LYS A 9 -22.40 34.10 -27.57
N SER A 10 -21.34 34.65 -28.16
CA SER A 10 -20.41 33.91 -29.02
C SER A 10 -19.59 32.87 -28.24
N ASN A 11 -19.17 33.19 -27.01
CA ASN A 11 -18.41 32.27 -26.17
C ASN A 11 -19.29 31.16 -25.56
N GLN A 12 -20.54 31.49 -25.19
CA GLN A 12 -21.52 30.50 -24.72
C GLN A 12 -21.86 29.48 -25.81
N ALA A 13 -22.12 29.92 -27.04
CA ALA A 13 -22.39 29.03 -28.17
C ALA A 13 -21.20 28.09 -28.51
N LEU A 14 -19.97 28.55 -28.27
CA LEU A 14 -18.75 27.74 -28.40
C LEU A 14 -18.64 26.68 -27.31
N VAL A 15 -19.01 27.01 -26.07
CA VAL A 15 -19.06 26.08 -24.94
C VAL A 15 -20.15 25.03 -25.18
N ASP A 16 -21.34 25.45 -25.60
CA ASP A 16 -22.45 24.55 -25.88
C ASP A 16 -22.08 23.55 -26.98
N LYS A 17 -21.42 24.02 -28.05
CA LYS A 17 -20.94 23.15 -29.14
C LYS A 17 -19.88 22.13 -28.67
N LYS A 18 -19.00 22.50 -27.75
CA LYS A 18 -18.02 21.57 -27.16
C LYS A 18 -18.71 20.53 -26.28
N ILE A 19 -19.69 20.94 -25.48
CA ILE A 19 -20.46 20.04 -24.62
C ILE A 19 -21.26 19.05 -25.47
N THR A 20 -21.94 19.52 -26.53
CA THR A 20 -22.68 18.65 -27.45
C THR A 20 -21.76 17.62 -28.09
N LYS A 21 -20.60 18.05 -28.62
CA LYS A 21 -19.63 17.14 -29.23
C LYS A 21 -19.11 16.10 -28.23
N PHE A 22 -18.80 16.53 -27.01
CA PHE A 22 -18.38 15.61 -25.94
C PHE A 22 -19.48 14.59 -25.60
N LEU A 23 -20.74 15.03 -25.48
CA LEU A 23 -21.86 14.14 -25.18
C LEU A 23 -22.14 13.16 -26.34
N GLU A 24 -21.97 13.59 -27.59
CA GLU A 24 -22.05 12.71 -28.77
C GLU A 24 -20.94 11.66 -28.77
N GLU A 25 -19.69 12.06 -28.51
CA GLU A 25 -18.55 11.14 -28.42
C GLU A 25 -18.73 10.16 -27.25
N LEU A 26 -19.23 10.62 -26.11
CA LEU A 26 -19.52 9.78 -24.96
C LEU A 26 -20.68 8.82 -25.22
N ALA A 27 -21.76 9.28 -25.87
CA ALA A 27 -22.88 8.44 -26.28
C ALA A 27 -22.42 7.38 -27.30
N TRP A 28 -21.59 7.76 -28.26
CA TRP A 28 -20.99 6.84 -29.22
C TRP A 28 -20.11 5.80 -28.52
N LEU A 29 -19.23 6.21 -27.60
CA LEU A 29 -18.37 5.31 -26.83
C LEU A 29 -19.17 4.29 -26.02
N LEU A 30 -20.23 4.75 -25.33
CA LEU A 30 -21.12 3.89 -24.55
C LEU A 30 -21.90 2.93 -25.45
N SER A 31 -22.35 3.39 -26.63
CA SER A 31 -23.05 2.55 -27.60
C SER A 31 -22.13 1.50 -28.24
N SER A 32 -20.87 1.86 -28.53
CA SER A 32 -19.84 0.97 -29.06
C SER A 32 -19.46 -0.14 -28.08
N HIS A 33 -19.73 0.07 -26.77
CA HIS A 33 -19.51 -0.90 -25.71
C HIS A 33 -20.83 -1.34 -25.06
N SER A 34 -21.94 -1.31 -25.81
CA SER A 34 -23.30 -1.67 -25.34
C SER A 34 -23.45 -3.08 -24.79
N GLN A 35 -22.51 -3.98 -25.07
CA GLN A 35 -22.44 -5.33 -24.50
C GLN A 35 -21.92 -5.33 -23.04
N VAL A 36 -21.33 -4.21 -22.59
CA VAL A 36 -20.87 -4.04 -21.21
C VAL A 36 -22.06 -3.63 -20.35
N ASP A 37 -22.46 -4.52 -19.45
CA ASP A 37 -23.42 -4.19 -18.41
C ASP A 37 -22.75 -3.28 -17.37
N PHE A 38 -22.82 -1.96 -17.59
CA PHE A 38 -22.24 -0.95 -16.70
C PHE A 38 -22.80 -1.04 -15.27
N LYS A 39 -23.98 -1.64 -15.05
CA LYS A 39 -24.52 -1.90 -13.70
C LYS A 39 -23.74 -2.99 -12.97
N LYS A 40 -23.09 -3.90 -13.72
CA LYS A 40 -22.20 -4.94 -13.18
C LYS A 40 -20.75 -4.50 -13.13
N LEU A 41 -20.38 -3.38 -13.76
CA LEU A 41 -19.01 -2.87 -13.79
C LEU A 41 -18.38 -2.76 -12.39
N PRO A 42 -19.06 -2.26 -11.34
CA PRO A 42 -18.49 -2.26 -9.99
C PRO A 42 -18.12 -3.67 -9.53
N LYS A 43 -18.97 -4.67 -9.78
CA LYS A 43 -18.71 -6.07 -9.40
C LYS A 43 -17.55 -6.69 -10.19
N HIS A 44 -17.38 -6.32 -11.46
CA HIS A 44 -16.25 -6.77 -12.26
C HIS A 44 -14.94 -6.10 -11.83
N LEU A 45 -14.97 -4.80 -11.54
CA LEU A 45 -13.83 -4.06 -11.02
C LEU A 45 -13.40 -4.60 -9.65
N THR A 46 -14.33 -4.84 -8.72
CA THR A 46 -14.01 -5.48 -7.44
C THR A 46 -13.37 -6.84 -7.65
N ARG A 47 -13.87 -7.68 -8.57
CA ARG A 47 -13.28 -8.99 -8.85
C ARG A 47 -11.86 -8.91 -9.42
N ILE A 48 -11.59 -7.93 -10.28
CA ILE A 48 -10.26 -7.71 -10.89
C ILE A 48 -9.29 -7.15 -9.85
N LEU A 49 -9.74 -6.21 -9.01
CA LEU A 49 -8.94 -5.60 -7.96
C LEU A 49 -8.68 -6.56 -6.79
N SER A 50 -9.61 -7.47 -6.50
CA SER A 50 -9.47 -8.54 -5.49
C SER A 50 -8.77 -9.78 -6.05
N GLY A 51 -7.73 -9.59 -6.88
CA GLY A 51 -6.98 -10.68 -7.53
C GLY A 51 -6.80 -11.93 -6.64
N ASN A 52 -7.12 -13.08 -7.26
CA ASN A 52 -7.05 -14.46 -6.77
C ASN A 52 -8.38 -15.09 -6.31
N ASP A 53 -8.75 -16.10 -7.09
CA ASP A 53 -9.83 -17.07 -6.89
C ASP A 53 -9.50 -18.03 -5.71
N HIS A 54 -9.38 -17.49 -4.50
CA HIS A 54 -9.31 -18.28 -3.27
C HIS A 54 -10.71 -18.38 -2.64
N LYS A 55 -11.58 -19.19 -3.27
CA LYS A 55 -12.95 -19.48 -2.82
C LYS A 55 -13.07 -20.22 -1.47
N HIS A 56 -12.02 -20.32 -0.67
CA HIS A 56 -12.06 -20.97 0.64
C HIS A 56 -12.11 -20.01 1.85
N LEU A 57 -12.02 -18.70 1.65
CA LEU A 57 -12.04 -17.70 2.75
C LEU A 57 -13.00 -16.50 2.50
N ALA A 58 -13.97 -16.66 1.60
CA ALA A 58 -14.79 -15.58 1.02
C ALA A 58 -15.66 -14.75 2.00
N GLY A 59 -15.58 -14.96 3.31
CA GLY A 59 -16.27 -14.17 4.33
C GLY A 59 -15.37 -13.22 5.13
N TYR A 60 -14.05 -13.41 5.11
CA TYR A 60 -13.14 -12.57 5.89
C TYR A 60 -12.49 -11.51 5.01
N VAL A 61 -13.00 -10.29 5.08
CA VAL A 61 -12.33 -9.09 4.57
C VAL A 61 -11.78 -8.37 5.79
N SER A 62 -10.46 -8.30 5.90
CA SER A 62 -9.87 -7.52 6.99
C SER A 62 -10.26 -6.06 6.84
N GLU A 63 -10.76 -5.46 7.91
CA GLU A 63 -11.08 -4.02 7.95
C GLU A 63 -9.83 -3.15 7.69
N ASN A 64 -8.64 -3.73 7.90
CA ASN A 64 -7.35 -3.07 7.69
C ASN A 64 -6.41 -3.96 6.84
N PRO A 65 -6.23 -3.65 5.54
CA PRO A 65 -5.38 -4.45 4.65
C PRO A 65 -3.89 -4.41 5.04
N ASN A 66 -3.41 -3.31 5.65
CA ASN A 66 -2.01 -3.19 6.07
C ASN A 66 -1.71 -4.11 7.24
N ILE A 67 -2.59 -4.17 8.25
CA ILE A 67 -2.47 -5.10 9.37
C ILE A 67 -2.48 -6.55 8.86
N HIS A 68 -3.40 -6.87 7.95
CA HIS A 68 -3.48 -8.21 7.38
C HIS A 68 -2.21 -8.60 6.61
N PHE A 69 -1.71 -7.69 5.76
CA PHE A 69 -0.45 -7.86 5.05
C PHE A 69 0.70 -8.12 6.03
N LEU A 70 0.88 -7.23 7.02
CA LEU A 70 1.97 -7.35 8.00
C LEU A 70 1.88 -8.63 8.82
N THR A 71 0.68 -9.07 9.19
CA THR A 71 0.47 -10.34 9.91
C THR A 71 0.97 -11.53 9.10
N GLY A 72 0.78 -11.51 7.77
CA GLY A 72 1.29 -12.57 6.88
C GLY A 72 2.79 -12.45 6.57
N VAL A 73 3.32 -11.23 6.53
CA VAL A 73 4.67 -10.94 6.03
C VAL A 73 5.74 -10.89 7.12
N LEU A 74 5.43 -10.28 8.27
CA LEU A 74 6.40 -10.08 9.36
C LEU A 74 7.04 -11.38 9.84
N PRO A 75 6.31 -12.50 10.03
CA PRO A 75 6.95 -13.76 10.44
C PRO A 75 8.07 -14.17 9.48
N ARG A 76 7.82 -14.08 8.16
CA ARG A 76 8.77 -14.47 7.13
C ARG A 76 10.01 -13.59 7.11
N ILE A 77 9.81 -12.27 7.17
CA ILE A 77 10.92 -11.30 7.12
C ILE A 77 11.78 -11.37 8.39
N LEU A 78 11.15 -11.42 9.57
CA LEU A 78 11.87 -11.42 10.84
C LEU A 78 12.60 -12.74 11.12
N THR A 79 12.23 -13.83 10.44
CA THR A 79 13.02 -15.07 10.43
C THR A 79 14.20 -15.08 9.46
N ASP A 80 14.28 -14.13 8.53
CA ASP A 80 15.34 -14.09 7.54
C ASP A 80 16.64 -13.56 8.17
N ASP A 81 17.61 -14.44 8.40
CA ASP A 81 18.90 -14.09 9.01
C ASP A 81 19.76 -13.16 8.13
N ALA A 82 19.47 -13.06 6.81
CA ALA A 82 20.12 -12.10 5.94
C ALA A 82 19.62 -10.66 6.16
N ILE A 83 18.43 -10.51 6.73
CA ILE A 83 17.82 -9.22 7.06
C ILE A 83 18.00 -8.90 8.56
N PHE A 84 17.80 -9.92 9.41
CA PHE A 84 17.82 -9.82 10.87
C PHE A 84 18.70 -10.93 11.47
N ALA A 85 19.97 -10.62 11.69
CA ALA A 85 20.97 -11.56 12.19
C ALA A 85 20.78 -11.87 13.68
N SER A 86 20.14 -10.98 14.45
CA SER A 86 20.00 -11.13 15.90
C SER A 86 18.64 -10.72 16.45
N ASN A 87 18.33 -11.22 17.65
CA ASN A 87 17.14 -10.79 18.40
C ASN A 87 17.18 -9.31 18.77
N GLU A 88 18.37 -8.73 18.88
CA GLU A 88 18.56 -7.30 19.17
C GLU A 88 18.05 -6.46 18.01
N GLU A 89 18.44 -6.78 16.78
CA GLU A 89 18.00 -6.08 15.58
C GLU A 89 16.47 -6.17 15.38
N ILE A 90 15.88 -7.34 15.67
CA ILE A 90 14.42 -7.52 15.61
C ILE A 90 13.73 -6.62 16.66
N ALA A 91 14.29 -6.57 17.87
CA ALA A 91 13.75 -5.74 18.94
C ALA A 91 13.90 -4.23 18.65
N GLU A 92 15.02 -3.83 18.04
CA GLU A 92 15.27 -2.46 17.58
C GLU A 92 14.31 -2.07 16.47
N PHE A 93 14.13 -2.90 15.43
CA PHE A 93 13.14 -2.69 14.38
C PHE A 93 11.73 -2.55 14.95
N SER A 94 11.35 -3.48 15.83
CA SER A 94 10.05 -3.44 16.50
C SER A 94 9.82 -2.12 17.23
N GLN A 95 10.83 -1.61 17.93
CA GLN A 95 10.72 -0.38 18.69
C GLN A 95 10.71 0.87 17.80
N SER A 96 11.59 0.91 16.79
CA SER A 96 11.82 2.08 15.94
C SER A 96 10.80 2.22 14.82
N ALA A 97 10.48 1.14 14.11
CA ALA A 97 9.56 1.13 13.00
C ALA A 97 8.11 0.96 13.46
N LEU A 98 7.85 0.04 14.40
CA LEU A 98 6.48 -0.32 14.81
C LEU A 98 6.04 0.34 16.13
N GLY A 99 6.96 0.97 16.88
CA GLY A 99 6.66 1.50 18.22
C GLY A 99 6.36 0.41 19.26
N VAL A 100 6.73 -0.84 18.99
CA VAL A 100 6.48 -2.00 19.84
C VAL A 100 7.73 -2.33 20.65
N SER A 101 7.64 -2.15 21.96
CA SER A 101 8.76 -2.43 22.87
C SER A 101 8.81 -3.89 23.31
N ILE A 102 9.93 -4.58 23.04
CA ILE A 102 10.17 -5.95 23.49
C ILE A 102 11.16 -5.93 24.67
N LYS A 103 10.61 -6.06 25.89
CA LYS A 103 11.43 -6.13 27.11
C LYS A 103 12.13 -7.49 27.22
N ARG A 104 13.39 -7.48 27.65
CA ARG A 104 14.18 -8.71 27.91
C ARG A 104 14.33 -9.60 26.66
N TRP A 105 14.40 -9.01 25.47
CA TRP A 105 14.60 -9.71 24.19
C TRP A 105 15.75 -10.74 24.23
N ALA A 106 16.81 -10.46 25.00
CA ALA A 106 17.97 -11.36 25.14
C ALA A 106 17.64 -12.71 25.82
N ARG A 107 16.48 -12.83 26.50
CA ARG A 107 16.02 -14.06 27.16
C ARG A 107 14.89 -14.76 26.41
N LEU A 108 14.42 -14.18 25.31
CA LEU A 108 13.34 -14.71 24.49
C LEU A 108 13.92 -15.42 23.27
N SER A 109 13.25 -16.47 22.81
CA SER A 109 13.53 -17.04 21.50
C SER A 109 13.13 -16.07 20.38
N LYS A 110 13.74 -16.19 19.20
CA LYS A 110 13.39 -15.41 18.02
C LYS A 110 11.88 -15.49 17.72
N TYR A 111 11.30 -16.70 17.81
CA TYR A 111 9.88 -16.93 17.57
C TYR A 111 8.96 -16.27 18.61
N GLU A 112 9.35 -16.21 19.89
CA GLU A 112 8.58 -15.48 20.90
C GLU A 112 8.56 -13.97 20.62
N ILE A 113 9.69 -13.40 20.20
CA ILE A 113 9.77 -12.00 19.81
C ILE A 113 8.86 -11.72 18.61
N ILE A 114 8.93 -12.55 17.57
CA ILE A 114 8.09 -12.44 16.37
C ILE A 114 6.61 -12.55 16.74
N GLY A 115 6.25 -13.53 17.57
CA GLY A 115 4.87 -13.70 18.06
C GLY A 115 4.37 -12.46 18.80
N HIS A 116 5.20 -11.88 19.66
CA HIS A 116 4.87 -10.63 20.34
C HIS A 116 4.61 -9.47 19.37
N ILE A 117 5.46 -9.33 18.35
CA ILE A 117 5.32 -8.26 17.35
C ILE A 117 4.02 -8.43 16.56
N VAL A 118 3.78 -9.62 16.00
CA VAL A 118 2.60 -9.91 15.15
C VAL A 118 1.31 -9.66 15.92
N CYS A 119 1.20 -10.14 17.16
CA CYS A 119 0.03 -9.90 18.00
C CYS A 119 -0.17 -8.40 18.31
N ARG A 120 0.91 -7.63 18.42
CA ARG A 120 0.82 -6.20 18.75
C ARG A 120 0.45 -5.32 17.55
N VAL A 121 0.89 -5.69 16.34
CA VAL A 121 0.60 -4.95 15.10
C VAL A 121 -0.91 -4.85 14.84
N GLN A 122 -1.69 -5.84 15.27
CA GLN A 122 -3.15 -5.82 15.20
C GLN A 122 -3.81 -4.66 15.97
N THR A 123 -3.07 -4.02 16.88
CA THR A 123 -3.56 -2.89 17.70
C THR A 123 -3.07 -1.52 17.22
N LEU A 124 -2.31 -1.48 16.12
CA LEU A 124 -1.74 -0.24 15.56
C LEU A 124 -2.70 0.43 14.56
N ASN A 125 -2.54 1.73 14.35
CA ASN A 125 -3.35 2.51 13.42
C ASN A 125 -2.85 2.35 11.97
N ASP A 126 -3.76 2.19 11.01
CA ASP A 126 -3.49 2.02 9.58
C ASP A 126 -2.51 3.07 9.00
N SER A 127 -2.70 4.32 9.40
CA SER A 127 -1.87 5.44 8.92
C SER A 127 -0.40 5.31 9.28
N GLN A 128 -0.08 4.63 10.38
CA GLN A 128 1.30 4.41 10.84
C GLN A 128 1.96 3.23 10.10
N LEU A 129 1.16 2.30 9.58
CA LEU A 129 1.64 1.04 9.00
C LEU A 129 1.96 1.16 7.51
N ARG A 130 1.37 2.13 6.80
CA ARG A 130 1.52 2.28 5.34
C ARG A 130 2.98 2.34 4.89
N ASN A 131 3.80 3.16 5.54
CA ASN A 131 5.21 3.32 5.19
C ASN A 131 6.00 2.01 5.40
N ILE A 132 5.63 1.26 6.43
CA ILE A 132 6.27 -0.01 6.76
C ILE A 132 5.89 -1.06 5.73
N VAL A 133 4.60 -1.15 5.39
CA VAL A 133 4.10 -2.07 4.34
C VAL A 133 4.85 -1.82 3.03
N GLN A 134 4.92 -0.57 2.58
CA GLN A 134 5.59 -0.22 1.33
C GLN A 134 7.08 -0.56 1.34
N ALA A 135 7.77 -0.28 2.45
CA ALA A 135 9.19 -0.62 2.59
C ALA A 135 9.42 -2.15 2.58
N LEU A 136 8.58 -2.91 3.29
CA LEU A 136 8.67 -4.36 3.33
C LEU A 136 8.29 -5.00 1.99
N GLU A 137 7.33 -4.44 1.24
CA GLU A 137 7.00 -4.89 -0.12
C GLU A 137 8.20 -4.76 -1.06
N ARG A 138 8.94 -3.64 -1.01
CA ARG A 138 10.17 -3.45 -1.80
C ARG A 138 11.22 -4.51 -1.48
N LEU A 139 11.42 -4.79 -0.19
CA LEU A 139 12.36 -5.84 0.26
C LEU A 139 11.94 -7.22 -0.25
N LEU A 140 10.66 -7.57 -0.13
CA LEU A 140 10.12 -8.86 -0.57
C LEU A 140 10.19 -9.07 -2.09
N ASN A 141 10.01 -7.99 -2.86
CA ASN A 141 10.04 -8.03 -4.32
C ASN A 141 11.47 -8.07 -4.91
N GLY A 142 12.50 -8.13 -4.05
CA GLY A 142 13.89 -8.20 -4.47
C GLY A 142 14.40 -6.91 -5.09
N ASP A 143 13.87 -5.76 -4.65
CA ASP A 143 14.39 -4.46 -5.05
C ASP A 143 15.87 -4.34 -4.63
N ARG A 144 16.75 -4.22 -5.64
CA ARG A 144 18.20 -4.13 -5.42
C ARG A 144 18.59 -2.94 -4.56
N GLU A 145 17.93 -1.80 -4.71
CA GLU A 145 18.21 -0.63 -3.88
C GLU A 145 17.87 -0.94 -2.41
N ALA A 146 16.75 -1.62 -2.19
CA ALA A 146 16.32 -2.00 -0.85
C ALA A 146 17.27 -3.02 -0.21
N GLN A 147 17.73 -4.01 -0.98
CA GLN A 147 18.73 -4.98 -0.53
C GLN A 147 20.05 -4.30 -0.17
N THR A 148 20.56 -3.40 -1.02
CA THR A 148 21.81 -2.67 -0.75
C THR A 148 21.69 -1.73 0.46
N LEU A 149 20.49 -1.26 0.81
CA LEU A 149 20.25 -0.49 2.04
C LEU A 149 20.31 -1.36 3.30
N VAL A 150 19.76 -2.58 3.23
CA VAL A 150 19.84 -3.57 4.34
C VAL A 150 21.25 -4.11 4.50
N GLU A 151 21.97 -4.39 3.41
CA GLU A 151 23.39 -4.79 3.47
C GLU A 151 24.25 -3.71 4.11
N ARG A 152 24.06 -2.44 3.73
CA ARG A 152 24.74 -1.30 4.35
C ARG A 152 24.38 -1.09 5.82
N HIS A 153 23.21 -1.56 6.25
CA HIS A 153 22.82 -1.55 7.67
C HIS A 153 23.63 -2.57 8.48
N ALA A 154 23.84 -3.77 7.95
CA ALA A 154 24.62 -4.83 8.60
C ALA A 154 26.07 -4.38 8.90
N ASP A 155 26.63 -3.49 8.10
CA ASP A 155 27.98 -2.93 8.27
C ASP A 155 28.11 -1.84 9.35
N GLY A 156 26.99 -1.40 9.95
CA GLY A 156 27.01 -0.66 11.22
C GLY A 156 26.17 0.61 11.28
N LYS A 157 25.18 0.57 12.20
CA LYS A 157 24.54 1.69 12.91
C LYS A 157 23.55 2.58 12.16
N ARG A 158 22.62 2.04 11.37
CA ARG A 158 21.46 2.83 10.90
C ARG A 158 20.18 2.37 11.60
N ASP A 159 19.51 3.28 12.30
CA ASP A 159 18.20 3.01 12.88
C ASP A 159 17.22 2.54 11.79
N TRP A 160 16.51 1.44 12.04
CA TRP A 160 15.49 0.88 11.13
C TRP A 160 14.43 1.91 10.73
N ASN A 161 14.10 2.88 11.58
CA ASN A 161 13.22 3.97 11.20
C ASN A 161 13.78 4.80 10.02
N LEU A 162 15.09 5.05 10.00
CA LEU A 162 15.74 5.75 8.88
C LEU A 162 15.71 4.90 7.61
N ILE A 163 15.92 3.59 7.74
CA ILE A 163 15.86 2.66 6.59
C ILE A 163 14.45 2.66 5.98
N ILE A 164 13.41 2.53 6.81
CA ILE A 164 12.02 2.60 6.34
C ILE A 164 11.72 3.94 5.66
N GLN A 165 12.24 5.05 6.19
CA GLN A 165 12.10 6.36 5.55
C GLN A 165 12.83 6.47 4.21
N GLU A 166 14.05 5.93 4.09
CA GLU A 166 14.79 5.90 2.83
C GLU A 166 14.07 5.03 1.78
N LEU A 167 13.54 3.88 2.20
CA LEU A 167 12.76 2.98 1.34
C LEU A 167 11.42 3.57 0.89
N THR A 168 10.88 4.57 1.58
CA THR A 168 9.59 5.20 1.23
C THR A 168 9.74 6.52 0.49
N LYS A 169 10.90 7.19 0.58
CA LYS A 169 11.18 8.45 -0.15
C LYS A 169 11.24 8.31 -1.67
N HIS A 170 11.46 7.10 -2.18
CA HIS A 170 11.64 6.83 -3.61
C HIS A 170 10.48 6.04 -4.25
N ALA A 171 9.35 5.95 -3.56
CA ALA A 171 8.21 5.12 -3.96
C ALA A 171 7.02 5.93 -4.48
#